data_AF-A0A847P3S4-F1
#
_entry.id   AF-A0A847P3S4-F1
#
_cell.length_a   1.000
_cell.length_b   1.000
_cell.length_c   1.000
_cell.angle_alpha   90.00
_cell.angle_beta   90.00
_cell.angle_gamma   90.00
#
_symmetry.space_group_name_H-M   'P 1'
#
loop_
_entity.id
_entity.type
_entity.pdbx_description
1 polymer ?
#
loop_
_entity_poly.entity_id
_entity_poly.type
_entity_poly.pdbx_seq_one_letter_code
_entity_poly.pdbx_strand_id
1 'polypeptide(L)'
;MGSKHCRLYDENLVHNIMLSTGLSVLEYLRENKNVDDDDICEFIEMNAGTIIEDTIEQLNNEDELTDQGSADSEEDHWSFNNPGSE
;
A
#
# COMPACT_ATOMS: atom_id res chain seq x y z
N MET A 1 -18.91 11.73 24.50
CA MET A 1 -18.62 10.38 23.97
C MET A 1 -18.98 10.40 22.50
N GLY A 2 -18.02 10.79 21.65
CA GLY A 2 -18.25 10.87 20.20
C GLY A 2 -18.39 9.47 19.62
N SER A 3 -19.52 9.18 19.00
CA SER A 3 -19.73 7.96 18.24
C SER A 3 -18.72 7.95 17.09
N LYS A 4 -17.73 7.05 17.17
CA LYS A 4 -16.89 6.69 16.03
C LYS A 4 -17.79 5.97 15.03
N HIS A 5 -18.44 6.75 14.17
CA HIS A 5 -19.10 6.21 12.99
C HIS A 5 -18.00 5.62 12.12
N CYS A 6 -17.84 4.29 12.17
CA CYS A 6 -17.09 3.57 11.18
C CYS A 6 -17.75 3.90 9.84
N ARG A 7 -17.13 4.77 9.03
CA ARG A 7 -17.60 5.07 7.67
C ARG A 7 -17.61 3.73 6.98
N LEU A 8 -18.81 3.26 6.62
CA LEU A 8 -19.04 1.91 6.13
C LEU A 8 -18.19 1.54 4.90
N TYR A 9 -17.63 2.53 4.21
CA TYR A 9 -16.63 2.36 3.16
C TYR A 9 -15.70 3.56 3.17
N ASP A 10 -14.48 3.38 3.67
CA ASP A 10 -13.40 4.33 3.43
C ASP A 10 -12.71 3.91 2.13
N GLU A 11 -12.97 4.66 1.05
CA GLU A 11 -12.41 4.37 -0.28
C GLU A 11 -10.88 4.40 -0.26
N ASN A 12 -10.28 5.26 0.55
CA ASN A 12 -8.83 5.34 0.69
C ASN A 12 -8.30 4.07 1.37
N LEU A 13 -8.96 3.60 2.44
CA LEU A 13 -8.59 2.33 3.07
C LEU A 13 -8.70 1.16 2.10
N VAL A 14 -9.79 1.05 1.35
CA VAL A 14 -9.98 -0.02 0.37
C VAL A 14 -8.92 0.05 -0.72
N HIS A 15 -8.61 1.24 -1.23
CA HIS A 15 -7.56 1.44 -2.23
C HIS A 15 -6.20 0.98 -1.72
N ASN A 16 -5.83 1.36 -0.49
CA ASN A 16 -4.56 0.97 0.10
C ASN A 16 -4.49 -0.55 0.35
N ILE A 17 -5.58 -1.18 0.82
CA ILE A 17 -5.63 -2.65 0.97
C ILE A 17 -5.42 -3.34 -0.38
N MET A 18 -6.04 -2.85 -1.46
CA MET A 18 -5.84 -3.40 -2.81
C MET A 18 -4.38 -3.26 -3.26
N LEU A 19 -3.73 -2.12 -3.02
CA LEU A 19 -2.32 -1.90 -3.35
C LEU A 19 -1.41 -2.81 -2.52
N SER A 20 -1.59 -2.86 -1.20
CA SER A 20 -0.80 -3.71 -0.30
C SER A 20 -0.92 -5.19 -0.69
N THR A 21 -2.14 -5.66 -1.00
CA THR A 21 -2.36 -7.03 -1.49
C THR A 21 -1.58 -7.30 -2.79
N GLY A 22 -1.64 -6.38 -3.75
CA GLY A 22 -0.91 -6.51 -5.02
C GLY A 22 0.62 -6.54 -4.84
N LEU A 23 1.15 -5.73 -3.91
CA LEU A 23 2.57 -5.73 -3.57
C LEU A 23 2.99 -7.04 -2.88
N SER A 24 2.19 -7.53 -1.92
CA SER A 24 2.46 -8.82 -1.27
C SER A 24 2.47 -9.98 -2.26
N VAL A 25 1.52 -10.02 -3.20
CA VAL A 25 1.51 -11.02 -4.28
C VAL A 25 2.74 -10.87 -5.19
N LEU A 26 3.14 -9.64 -5.53
CA LEU A 26 4.33 -9.41 -6.34
C LEU A 26 5.60 -9.93 -5.66
N GLU A 27 5.75 -9.72 -4.35
CA GLU A 27 6.88 -10.25 -3.58
C GLU A 27 6.84 -11.78 -3.53
N TYR A 28 5.68 -12.36 -3.27
CA TYR A 28 5.48 -13.80 -3.28
C TYR A 28 5.87 -14.43 -4.64
N LEU A 29 5.48 -13.83 -5.76
CA LEU A 29 5.84 -14.28 -7.12
C LEU A 29 7.34 -14.13 -7.42
N ARG A 30 8.03 -13.15 -6.82
CA ARG A 30 9.48 -12.99 -6.99
C ARG A 30 10.25 -14.14 -6.33
N GLU A 31 9.76 -14.61 -5.20
CA GLU A 31 10.35 -15.73 -4.46
C GLU A 31 9.94 -17.08 -5.06
N ASN A 32 8.76 -17.16 -5.66
CA ASN A 32 8.17 -18.38 -6.22
C ASN A 32 7.87 -18.20 -7.71
N LYS A 33 8.79 -18.64 -8.59
CA LYS A 33 8.72 -18.33 -10.03
C LYS A 33 7.69 -19.13 -10.84
N ASN A 34 7.10 -20.17 -10.27
CA ASN A 34 6.21 -21.10 -10.97
C ASN A 34 4.96 -21.44 -10.13
N VAL A 35 4.40 -20.43 -9.44
CA VAL A 35 3.12 -20.56 -8.73
C VAL A 35 1.97 -20.36 -9.70
N ASP A 36 0.90 -21.12 -9.52
CA ASP A 36 -0.33 -20.96 -10.29
C ASP A 36 -1.35 -20.08 -9.55
N ASP A 37 -2.51 -19.86 -10.18
CA ASP A 37 -3.55 -18.99 -9.64
C ASP A 37 -4.12 -19.54 -8.31
N ASP A 38 -4.15 -20.87 -8.13
CA ASP A 38 -4.67 -21.50 -6.91
C ASP A 38 -3.73 -21.22 -5.73
N ASP A 39 -2.40 -21.34 -5.94
CA ASP A 39 -1.39 -21.01 -4.94
C ASP A 39 -1.43 -19.52 -4.54
N ILE A 40 -1.67 -18.62 -5.50
CA ILE A 40 -1.81 -17.17 -5.26
C ILE A 40 -3.06 -16.90 -4.40
N CYS A 41 -4.18 -17.54 -4.72
CA CYS A 41 -5.41 -17.42 -3.94
C CYS A 41 -5.22 -17.94 -2.51
N GLU A 42 -4.58 -19.11 -2.32
CA GLU A 42 -4.27 -19.64 -1.00
C GLU A 42 -3.37 -18.67 -0.21
N PHE A 43 -2.34 -18.11 -0.85
CA PHE A 43 -1.50 -17.09 -0.22
C PHE A 43 -2.31 -15.88 0.26
N ILE A 44 -3.19 -15.34 -0.59
CA ILE A 44 -4.04 -14.19 -0.22
C ILE A 44 -4.96 -14.57 0.95
N GLU A 45 -5.63 -15.73 0.90
CA GLU A 45 -6.56 -16.18 1.93
C GLU A 45 -5.86 -16.37 3.29
N MET A 46 -4.64 -16.90 3.30
CA MET A 46 -3.86 -17.11 4.51
C MET A 46 -3.33 -15.81 5.13
N ASN A 47 -3.10 -14.77 4.31
CA ASN A 47 -2.42 -13.54 4.74
C ASN A 47 -3.32 -12.30 4.74
N ALA A 48 -4.57 -12.38 4.27
CA ALA A 48 -5.45 -11.23 4.14
C ALA A 48 -5.63 -10.44 5.45
N GLY A 49 -5.72 -11.15 6.59
CA GLY A 49 -5.81 -10.50 7.91
C GLY A 49 -4.61 -9.62 8.21
N THR A 50 -3.40 -10.16 8.05
CA THR A 50 -2.14 -9.43 8.26
C THR A 50 -1.99 -8.26 7.29
N ILE A 51 -2.31 -8.46 6.01
CA ILE A 51 -2.25 -7.38 5.00
C ILE A 51 -3.15 -6.22 5.43
N ILE A 52 -4.39 -6.51 5.84
CA ILE A 52 -5.35 -5.47 6.25
C ILE A 52 -4.87 -4.76 7.52
N GLU A 53 -4.40 -5.51 8.53
CA GLU A 53 -3.91 -4.96 9.79
C GLU A 53 -2.69 -4.05 9.58
N ASP A 54 -1.71 -4.51 8.80
CA ASP A 54 -0.50 -3.76 8.47
C ASP A 54 -0.83 -2.50 7.66
N THR A 55 -1.75 -2.59 6.68
CA THR A 55 -2.21 -1.41 5.93
C THR A 55 -2.87 -0.38 6.84
N ILE A 56 -3.72 -0.81 7.78
CA ILE A 56 -4.38 0.09 8.74
C ILE A 56 -3.34 0.73 9.67
N GLU A 57 -2.37 -0.04 10.16
CA GLU A 57 -1.30 0.48 11.00
C GLU A 57 -0.44 1.52 10.27
N GLN A 58 -0.04 1.24 9.03
CA GLN A 58 0.72 2.17 8.19
C GLN A 58 -0.03 3.49 7.97
N LEU A 59 -1.31 3.44 7.62
CA LEU A 59 -2.12 4.64 7.41
C LEU A 59 -2.26 5.49 8.68
N ASN A 60 -2.48 4.84 9.83
CA ASN A 60 -2.57 5.56 11.10
C ASN A 60 -1.23 6.20 11.51
N ASN A 61 -0.11 5.57 11.17
CA ASN A 61 1.23 6.09 11.49
C ASN A 61 1.69 7.18 10.50
N GLU A 62 1.28 7.12 9.23
CA GLU A 62 1.54 8.18 8.23
C GLU A 62 0.81 9.50 8.58
N ASP A 63 -0.41 9.41 9.11
CA ASP A 63 -1.14 10.57 9.62
C ASP A 63 -0.44 11.24 10.83
N GLU A 64 0.33 10.48 11.65
CA GLU A 64 1.10 11.04 12.75
C GLU A 64 2.39 11.76 12.31
N LEU A 65 2.95 11.41 11.14
CA LEU A 65 4.15 12.03 10.59
C LEU A 65 3.86 13.31 9.78
N THR A 66 2.66 13.45 9.21
CA THR A 66 2.28 14.62 8.42
C THR A 66 1.85 15.83 9.26
N ASP A 67 1.57 15.66 10.56
CA ASP A 67 1.23 16.76 11.49
C ASP A 67 2.48 17.49 12.08
N GLN A 68 3.70 17.08 11.73
CA GLN A 68 4.96 17.70 12.19
C GLN A 68 5.78 18.44 11.11
N GLY A 69 5.20 18.84 9.99
CA GLY A 69 6.03 19.41 8.93
C GLY A 69 5.37 20.20 7.81
N SER A 70 4.22 20.85 8.02
CA SER A 70 3.73 21.83 7.05
C SER A 70 4.47 23.17 7.20
N ALA A 71 5.74 23.20 6.81
CA ALA A 71 6.46 24.42 6.48
C ALA A 71 7.47 24.12 5.37
N ASP A 72 7.27 24.76 4.21
CA ASP A 72 8.13 24.81 3.03
C ASP A 72 8.30 23.50 2.23
N SER A 73 8.36 23.48 0.92
CA SER A 73 8.18 24.48 -0.15
C SER A 73 8.14 23.67 -1.45
N GLU A 74 7.66 24.32 -2.50
CA GLU A 74 7.54 23.87 -3.89
C GLU A 74 8.78 23.15 -4.44
N GLU A 75 8.59 22.09 -5.23
CA GLU A 75 9.17 21.90 -6.59
C GLU A 75 9.01 20.44 -7.07
N ASP A 76 7.94 20.17 -7.82
CA ASP A 76 7.85 19.03 -8.73
C ASP A 76 8.77 19.28 -9.94
N HIS A 77 10.00 18.75 -9.91
CA HIS A 77 10.90 18.73 -11.07
C HIS A 77 11.36 17.30 -11.38
N TRP A 78 10.52 16.55 -12.10
CA TRP A 78 10.88 15.23 -12.64
C TRP A 78 11.83 15.37 -13.84
N SER A 79 13.13 15.36 -13.58
CA SER A 79 14.16 15.19 -14.63
C SER A 79 14.44 13.71 -14.87
N PHE A 80 13.84 13.13 -15.91
CA PHE A 80 14.33 11.85 -16.44
C PHE A 80 15.61 12.09 -17.27
N ASN A 81 16.75 11.71 -16.70
CA ASN A 81 17.98 11.49 -17.45
C ASN A 81 17.74 10.35 -18.45
N ASN A 82 17.82 10.65 -19.74
CA ASN A 82 17.91 9.62 -20.78
C ASN A 82 19.39 9.33 -21.07
N PRO A 83 19.93 8.14 -20.75
CA PRO A 83 21.28 7.78 -21.10
C PRO A 83 21.32 7.17 -22.50
N GLY A 84 21.97 7.86 -23.45
CA GLY A 84 22.52 7.25 -24.66
C GLY A 84 21.53 6.91 -25.78
N SER A 85 21.65 7.62 -26.90
CA SER A 85 21.41 7.08 -28.23
C SER A 85 22.50 7.64 -29.14
N GLU A 86 23.06 6.75 -29.94
CA GLU A 86 24.25 6.88 -30.81
C GLU A 86 24.28 8.11 -31.74
#